data_AF-A0A7L4ZFW7-F1
#
_entry.id   AF-A0A7L4ZFW7-F1
#
_cell.length_a   1.000
_cell.length_b   1.000
_cell.length_c   1.000
_cell.angle_alpha   90.00
_cell.angle_beta   90.00
_cell.angle_gamma   90.00
#
_symmetry.space_group_name_H-M   'P 1'
#
loop_
_entity.id
_entity.type
_entity.pdbx_description
1 polymer ?
#
loop_
_entity_poly.entity_id
_entity_poly.type
_entity_poly.pdbx_seq_one_letter_code
_entity_poly.pdbx_strand_id
1 'polypeptide(L)'
;MSMSDYKTPNEKLITSQQASELNACYKEKQHSVFGTENDHDSCCSNWYSLEDLEGYINYVKQNALEKKINVDGIRFYFGVYPENMKDKSKAGQNTLFMCPTKASSELSRDEEANSEDVTEIPAMNLGDQGNPPQNIYGK
;
A
#
# COMPACT_ATOMS: atom_id res chain seq x y z
N MET A 1 -21.96 -16.89 2.02
CA MET A 1 -20.70 -16.41 2.64
C MET A 1 -21.08 -15.68 3.91
N SER A 2 -20.53 -16.08 5.06
CA SER A 2 -20.70 -15.32 6.31
C SER A 2 -20.10 -13.94 6.10
N MET A 3 -20.82 -12.87 6.44
CA MET A 3 -20.18 -11.56 6.60
C MET A 3 -19.05 -11.74 7.62
N SER A 4 -17.85 -11.26 7.31
CA SER A 4 -16.68 -11.46 8.16
C SER A 4 -16.89 -10.86 9.54
N ASP A 5 -16.38 -11.49 10.60
CA ASP A 5 -16.42 -10.98 11.99
C ASP A 5 -15.61 -9.68 12.22
N TYR A 6 -15.05 -9.08 11.17
CA TYR A 6 -14.27 -7.86 11.26
C TYR A 6 -15.17 -6.65 11.50
N LYS A 7 -14.85 -5.87 12.54
CA LYS A 7 -15.51 -4.60 12.82
C LYS A 7 -15.16 -3.59 11.73
N THR A 8 -16.17 -2.92 11.17
CA THR A 8 -15.95 -1.76 10.32
C THR A 8 -15.17 -0.69 11.09
N PRO A 9 -14.04 -0.19 10.59
CA PRO A 9 -13.22 0.80 11.27
C PRO A 9 -13.80 2.20 11.08
N ASN A 10 -15.03 2.45 11.54
CA ASN A 10 -15.80 3.67 11.27
C ASN A 10 -15.01 4.96 11.60
N GLU A 11 -14.22 4.96 12.68
CA GLU A 11 -13.41 6.09 13.11
C GLU A 11 -12.21 6.39 12.18
N LYS A 12 -11.85 5.44 11.31
CA LYS A 12 -10.74 5.58 10.35
C LYS A 12 -11.22 5.86 8.92
N LEU A 13 -12.54 5.86 8.68
CA LEU A 13 -13.10 6.17 7.37
C LEU A 13 -13.14 7.69 7.17
N ILE A 14 -12.64 8.14 6.02
CA ILE A 14 -12.75 9.54 5.59
C ILE A 14 -13.90 9.70 4.59
N THR A 15 -14.49 10.89 4.55
CA THR A 15 -15.51 11.23 3.55
C THR A 15 -14.89 11.42 2.17
N SER A 16 -15.72 11.34 1.12
CA SER A 16 -15.26 11.61 -0.25
C SER A 16 -14.70 13.02 -0.42
N GLN A 17 -15.21 14.00 0.33
CA GLN A 17 -14.68 15.36 0.33
C GLN A 17 -13.26 15.40 0.92
N GLN A 18 -13.04 14.81 2.09
CA GLN A 18 -11.71 14.74 2.71
C GLN A 18 -10.69 14.02 1.81
N ALA A 19 -11.09 12.92 1.15
CA ALA A 19 -10.24 12.22 0.19
C ALA A 19 -9.87 13.10 -1.02
N SER A 20 -10.83 13.87 -1.55
CA SER A 20 -10.58 14.82 -2.64
C SER A 20 -9.63 15.95 -2.21
N GLU A 21 -9.79 16.48 -1.01
CA GLU A 21 -8.91 17.52 -0.45
C GLU A 21 -7.48 16.99 -0.27
N LEU A 22 -7.31 15.78 0.27
CA LEU A 22 -5.99 15.14 0.41
C LEU A 22 -5.29 14.96 -0.95
N ASN A 23 -6.02 14.50 -1.98
CA ASN A 23 -5.46 14.33 -3.32
C ASN A 23 -5.08 15.68 -3.95
N ALA A 24 -5.87 16.74 -3.74
CA ALA A 24 -5.55 18.08 -4.21
C ALA A 24 -4.26 18.62 -3.55
N CYS A 25 -4.14 18.51 -2.23
CA CYS A 25 -2.94 18.89 -1.49
C CYS A 25 -1.70 18.11 -1.94
N TYR A 26 -1.84 16.80 -2.23
CA TYR A 26 -0.74 16.00 -2.76
C TYR A 26 -0.26 16.54 -4.11
N LYS A 27 -1.18 16.81 -5.04
CA LYS A 27 -0.84 17.37 -6.36
C LYS A 27 -0.15 18.71 -6.22
N GLU A 28 -0.69 19.63 -5.44
CA GLU A 28 -0.07 20.94 -5.21
C GLU A 28 1.37 20.81 -4.68
N LYS A 29 1.58 19.91 -3.71
CA LYS A 29 2.91 19.64 -3.16
C LYS A 29 3.86 19.07 -4.22
N GLN A 30 3.42 18.10 -5.02
CA GLN A 30 4.23 17.54 -6.11
C GLN A 30 4.61 18.60 -7.14
N HIS A 31 3.66 19.41 -7.58
CA HIS A 31 3.91 20.52 -8.52
C HIS A 31 4.93 21.52 -7.95
N SER A 32 4.86 21.84 -6.66
CA SER A 32 5.81 22.79 -6.03
C SER A 32 7.25 22.27 -5.97
N VAL A 33 7.44 20.94 -5.86
CA VAL A 33 8.77 20.32 -5.73
C VAL A 33 9.37 20.01 -7.09
N PHE A 34 8.58 19.53 -8.05
CA PHE A 34 9.07 18.99 -9.32
C PHE A 34 8.80 19.89 -10.54
N GLY A 35 8.10 21.01 -10.37
CA GLY A 35 7.78 21.96 -11.45
C GLY A 35 6.72 21.44 -12.43
N THR A 36 6.35 22.27 -13.41
CA THR A 36 5.33 21.94 -14.43
C THR A 36 5.84 21.10 -15.59
N GLU A 37 7.17 20.90 -15.71
CA GLU A 37 7.77 20.09 -16.78
C GLU A 37 7.62 18.58 -16.54
N ASN A 38 7.40 18.17 -15.28
CA ASN A 38 7.16 16.78 -14.86
C ASN A 38 5.67 16.47 -14.63
N ASP A 39 4.76 17.26 -15.22
CA ASP A 39 3.31 17.06 -15.11
C ASP A 39 2.81 15.80 -15.84
N HIS A 40 3.73 15.09 -16.52
CA HIS A 40 3.46 13.79 -17.11
C HIS A 40 3.56 12.67 -16.07
N ASP A 41 2.43 12.01 -15.84
CA ASP A 41 2.31 10.60 -15.43
C ASP A 41 2.91 10.20 -14.07
N SER A 42 3.02 11.12 -13.12
CA SER A 42 3.24 10.74 -11.71
C SER A 42 2.00 10.03 -11.17
N CYS A 43 1.99 8.70 -11.26
CA CYS A 43 0.93 7.85 -10.76
C CYS A 43 0.73 8.08 -9.25
N CYS A 44 -0.34 8.77 -8.86
CA CYS A 44 -0.64 9.10 -7.46
C CYS A 44 -1.48 8.03 -6.74
N SER A 45 -1.71 6.89 -7.39
CA SER A 45 -2.51 5.79 -6.85
C SER A 45 -1.97 4.45 -7.32
N ASN A 46 -2.17 3.39 -6.53
CA ASN A 46 -1.92 2.02 -6.95
C ASN A 46 -3.25 1.28 -6.83
N TRP A 47 -3.64 0.55 -7.88
CA TRP A 47 -4.85 -0.26 -7.87
C TRP A 47 -4.50 -1.72 -7.59
N TYR A 48 -5.34 -2.36 -6.77
CA TYR A 48 -5.32 -3.80 -6.53
C TYR A 48 -6.75 -4.31 -6.70
N SER A 49 -6.90 -5.50 -7.27
CA SER A 49 -8.20 -6.15 -7.29
C SER A 49 -8.59 -6.57 -5.87
N LEU A 50 -9.90 -6.62 -5.58
CA LEU A 50 -10.37 -7.16 -4.30
C LEU A 50 -9.98 -8.63 -4.15
N GLU A 51 -9.98 -9.39 -5.24
CA GLU A 51 -9.56 -10.80 -5.27
C GLU A 51 -8.10 -10.97 -4.84
N ASP A 52 -7.18 -10.14 -5.37
CA ASP A 52 -5.77 -10.19 -4.98
C ASP A 52 -5.58 -9.75 -3.53
N LEU A 53 -6.30 -8.73 -3.06
CA LEU A 53 -6.23 -8.28 -1.67
C LEU A 53 -6.71 -9.37 -0.70
N GLU A 54 -7.87 -9.96 -0.95
CA GLU A 54 -8.42 -11.05 -0.15
C GLU A 54 -7.51 -12.29 -0.21
N GLY A 55 -7.05 -12.64 -1.41
CA GLY A 55 -6.11 -13.74 -1.66
C GLY A 55 -4.80 -13.55 -0.91
N TYR A 56 -4.23 -12.35 -0.93
CA TYR A 56 -2.99 -12.06 -0.23
C TYR A 56 -3.16 -12.05 1.29
N ILE A 57 -4.26 -11.50 1.81
CA ILE A 57 -4.57 -11.58 3.25
C ILE A 57 -4.70 -13.05 3.69
N ASN A 58 -5.34 -13.89 2.88
CA ASN A 58 -5.44 -15.33 3.15
C ASN A 58 -4.07 -16.02 3.09
N TYR A 59 -3.26 -15.71 2.08
CA TYR A 59 -1.89 -16.22 1.92
C TYR A 59 -1.02 -15.88 3.14
N VAL A 60 -1.06 -14.62 3.61
CA VAL A 60 -0.33 -14.17 4.80
C VAL A 60 -0.76 -14.97 6.02
N LYS A 61 -2.08 -15.11 6.26
CA LYS A 61 -2.60 -15.87 7.42
C LYS A 61 -2.18 -17.34 7.41
N GLN A 62 -2.22 -17.98 6.23
CA GLN A 62 -1.81 -19.39 6.09
C GLN A 62 -0.31 -19.57 6.35
N ASN A 63 0.54 -18.74 5.72
CA ASN A 63 1.99 -18.81 5.93
C ASN A 63 2.38 -18.48 7.37
N ALA A 64 1.70 -17.51 8.00
CA ALA A 64 1.91 -17.14 9.39
C ALA A 64 1.57 -18.30 10.34
N LEU A 65 0.48 -19.03 10.08
CA LEU A 65 0.10 -20.21 10.85
C LEU A 65 1.17 -21.31 10.76
N GLU A 66 1.64 -21.63 9.55
CA GLU A 66 2.69 -22.63 9.33
C GLU A 66 4.00 -22.27 10.03
N LYS A 67 4.36 -20.97 10.02
CA LYS A 67 5.57 -20.43 10.64
C LYS A 67 5.42 -20.09 12.13
N LYS A 68 4.22 -20.27 12.70
CA LYS A 68 3.88 -19.90 14.10
C LYS A 68 4.13 -18.42 14.40
N ILE A 69 3.83 -17.55 13.44
CA ILE A 69 3.93 -16.09 13.57
C ILE A 69 2.54 -15.53 13.84
N ASN A 70 2.41 -14.68 14.86
CA ASN A 70 1.18 -13.93 15.11
C ASN A 70 1.21 -12.61 14.34
N VAL A 71 0.67 -12.61 13.12
CA VAL A 71 0.59 -11.40 12.29
C VAL A 71 -0.44 -10.42 12.86
N ASP A 72 -0.07 -9.14 12.94
CA ASP A 72 -0.90 -8.08 13.53
C ASP A 72 -1.38 -7.03 12.51
N GLY A 73 -0.82 -7.05 11.30
CA GLY A 73 -1.14 -6.05 10.29
C GLY A 73 -0.46 -6.26 8.95
N ILE A 74 -0.65 -5.26 8.08
CA ILE A 74 -0.01 -5.12 6.77
C ILE A 74 0.51 -3.68 6.70
N ARG A 75 1.81 -3.54 6.42
CA ARG A 75 2.47 -2.26 6.17
C ARG A 75 2.59 -2.00 4.68
N PHE A 76 2.40 -0.75 4.28
CA PHE A 76 2.48 -0.29 2.91
C PHE A 76 3.79 0.48 2.73
N TYR A 77 4.57 0.12 1.71
CA TYR A 77 5.85 0.76 1.39
C TYR A 77 5.80 1.41 0.02
N PHE A 78 6.26 2.65 -0.08
CA PHE A 78 6.59 3.25 -1.36
C PHE A 78 7.90 2.65 -1.89
N GLY A 79 7.91 2.29 -3.18
CA GLY A 79 9.08 1.75 -3.87
C GLY A 79 9.25 2.40 -5.23
N VAL A 80 10.44 2.21 -5.81
CA VAL A 80 10.74 2.56 -7.19
C VAL A 80 11.34 1.33 -7.87
N TYR A 81 10.84 0.99 -9.03
CA TYR A 81 11.38 -0.12 -9.80
C TYR A 81 12.79 0.20 -10.33
N PRO A 82 13.75 -0.76 -10.29
CA PRO A 82 15.09 -0.53 -10.80
C PRO A 82 15.14 -0.15 -12.29
N GLU A 83 15.95 0.83 -12.65
CA GLU A 83 16.16 1.28 -14.05
C GLU A 83 16.60 0.15 -15.00
N ASN A 84 17.38 -0.78 -14.46
CA ASN A 84 17.93 -1.90 -15.22
C ASN A 84 16.99 -3.11 -15.29
N MET A 85 15.74 -3.02 -14.81
CA MET A 85 14.82 -4.15 -14.84
C MET A 85 14.49 -4.59 -16.29
N LYS A 86 14.12 -5.87 -16.42
CA LYS A 86 13.81 -6.50 -17.71
C LYS A 86 12.56 -5.91 -18.36
N ASP A 87 11.53 -5.65 -17.56
CA ASP A 87 10.31 -5.00 -18.03
C ASP A 87 10.51 -3.49 -18.08
N LYS A 88 10.84 -2.99 -19.26
CA LYS A 88 11.08 -1.55 -19.48
C LYS A 88 9.85 -0.69 -19.29
N SER A 89 8.65 -1.29 -19.29
CA SER A 89 7.44 -0.51 -19.01
C SER A 89 7.40 -0.05 -17.56
N LYS A 90 8.06 -0.73 -16.61
CA LYS A 90 8.02 -0.40 -15.18
C LYS A 90 9.29 0.29 -14.67
N ALA A 91 10.38 0.27 -15.43
CA ALA A 91 11.67 0.81 -15.01
C ALA A 91 11.56 2.28 -14.58
N GLY A 92 12.13 2.61 -13.41
CA GLY A 92 12.11 3.97 -12.86
C GLY A 92 10.74 4.43 -12.32
N GLN A 93 9.69 3.60 -12.46
CA GLN A 93 8.36 3.99 -12.01
C GLN A 93 8.15 3.75 -10.51
N ASN A 94 7.34 4.63 -9.90
CA ASN A 94 6.89 4.49 -8.52
C ASN A 94 5.92 3.29 -8.38
N THR A 95 5.96 2.65 -7.23
CA THR A 95 5.07 1.56 -6.88
C THR A 95 4.78 1.54 -5.38
N LEU A 96 3.83 0.71 -4.98
CA LEU A 96 3.55 0.38 -3.60
C LEU A 96 3.59 -1.13 -3.42
N PHE A 97 4.12 -1.60 -2.28
CA PHE A 97 4.02 -3.01 -1.91
C PHE A 97 3.59 -3.18 -0.46
N MET A 98 2.97 -4.33 -0.18
CA MET A 98 2.37 -4.68 1.10
C MET A 98 3.18 -5.76 1.80
N CYS A 99 3.65 -5.49 3.02
CA CYS A 99 4.43 -6.41 3.84
C CYS A 99 3.66 -6.77 5.12
N PRO A 100 3.53 -8.05 5.51
CA PRO A 100 2.92 -8.41 6.77
C PRO A 100 3.76 -7.97 7.96
N THR A 101 3.09 -7.66 9.06
CA THR A 101 3.74 -7.26 10.32
C THR A 101 3.37 -8.18 11.47
N LYS A 102 4.18 -8.17 12.52
CA LYS A 102 3.92 -8.80 13.81
C LYS A 102 4.29 -7.83 14.94
N ALA A 103 3.76 -8.04 16.13
CA ALA A 103 4.15 -7.25 17.29
C ALA A 103 5.66 -7.42 17.53
N SER A 104 6.37 -6.32 17.74
CA SER A 104 7.81 -6.36 18.03
C SER A 104 8.04 -6.95 19.41
N SER A 105 9.11 -7.74 19.52
CA SER A 105 9.57 -8.28 20.81
C SER A 105 10.37 -7.26 21.63
N GLU A 106 10.71 -6.11 21.04
CA GLU A 106 11.41 -5.04 21.73
C GLU A 106 10.45 -4.33 22.71
N LEU A 107 10.77 -4.40 24.01
CA LEU A 107 10.09 -3.61 25.05
C LEU A 107 10.47 -2.14 24.90
N SER A 108 9.82 -1.42 23.98
CA SER A 108 9.91 0.03 23.96
C SER A 108 9.22 0.60 25.19
N ARG A 109 9.89 1.52 25.89
CA ARG A 109 9.40 2.20 27.11
C ARG A 109 8.25 3.18 26.83
N ASP A 110 7.85 3.29 25.57
CA ASP A 110 6.76 4.13 25.08
C ASP A 110 5.61 3.23 24.63
N GLU A 111 4.41 3.52 25.12
CA GLU A 111 3.18 2.70 25.05
C GLU A 111 2.51 2.64 23.66
N GLU A 112 3.28 2.71 22.58
CA GLU A 112 2.79 2.42 21.23
C GLU A 112 3.23 1.01 20.84
N ALA A 113 2.25 0.17 20.48
CA ALA A 113 2.51 -1.17 19.97
C ALA A 113 3.35 -1.05 18.68
N ASN A 114 4.66 -1.26 18.81
CA ASN A 114 5.57 -1.27 17.68
C ASN A 114 5.37 -2.58 16.91
N SER A 115 4.83 -2.53 15.70
CA SER A 115 4.79 -3.67 14.78
C SER A 115 6.07 -3.70 13.92
N GLU A 116 6.67 -4.87 13.75
CA GLU A 116 7.84 -5.12 12.89
C GLU A 116 7.48 -5.95 11.66
N ASP A 117 8.24 -5.82 10.58
CA ASP A 117 7.98 -6.52 9.33
C ASP A 117 8.31 -8.01 9.42
N VAL A 118 7.46 -8.83 8.82
CA VAL A 118 7.63 -10.28 8.69
C VAL A 118 8.18 -10.59 7.31
N THR A 119 9.51 -10.55 7.18
CA THR A 119 10.20 -10.76 5.90
C THR A 119 10.26 -12.23 5.47
N GLU A 120 9.92 -13.18 6.36
CA GLU A 120 9.83 -14.60 6.04
C GLU A 120 8.55 -14.95 5.25
N ILE A 121 7.60 -14.02 5.15
CA ILE A 121 6.40 -14.12 4.31
C ILE A 121 6.57 -13.10 3.17
N PRO A 122 6.55 -13.54 1.90
CA PRO A 122 6.72 -12.66 0.76
C PRO A 122 5.73 -11.49 0.74
N ALA A 123 6.26 -10.30 0.43
CA ALA A 123 5.46 -9.11 0.21
C ALA A 123 4.69 -9.18 -1.12
N MET A 124 3.50 -8.59 -1.17
CA MET A 124 2.76 -8.43 -2.44
C MET A 124 3.05 -7.07 -3.04
N ASN A 125 3.60 -7.10 -4.26
CA ASN A 125 3.67 -5.97 -5.17
C ASN A 125 2.94 -6.40 -6.44
N LEU A 126 1.89 -5.67 -6.83
CA LEU A 126 1.19 -5.79 -8.11
C LEU A 126 0.22 -4.61 -8.21
N GLY A 127 0.76 -3.40 -8.11
CA GLY A 127 0.09 -2.25 -8.71
C GLY A 127 0.22 -2.46 -10.21
N ASP A 128 -0.79 -3.07 -10.84
CA ASP A 128 -0.85 -3.12 -12.28
C ASP A 128 -0.94 -1.67 -12.73
N GLN A 129 0.20 -1.16 -13.19
CA GLN A 129 0.26 0.13 -13.82
C GLN A 129 -0.50 -0.04 -15.13
N GLY A 130 -1.80 0.26 -15.08
CA GLY A 130 -2.37 1.02 -16.17
C GLY A 130 -1.37 2.14 -16.46
N ASN A 131 -0.77 2.11 -17.64
CA ASN A 131 0.23 3.06 -18.06
C ASN A 131 -0.44 3.89 -19.17
N PRO A 132 -0.87 5.16 -18.96
CA PRO A 132 -1.29 5.83 -17.73
C PRO A 132 -2.84 5.98 -17.67
N PRO A 133 -3.55 5.73 -16.55
CA PRO A 133 -4.90 6.22 -16.40
C PRO A 133 -4.84 7.55 -15.66
N GLN A 134 -5.44 8.59 -16.25
CA GLN A 134 -5.77 9.83 -15.55
C GLN A 134 -6.83 9.56 -14.47
N ASN A 135 -6.50 8.78 -13.45
CA ASN A 135 -7.41 8.50 -12.34
C ASN A 135 -7.32 9.68 -11.36
N ILE A 136 -8.02 10.75 -11.72
CA ILE A 136 -8.40 11.79 -10.77
C ILE A 136 -9.40 11.13 -9.82
N TYR A 137 -9.10 11.15 -8.52
CA TYR A 137 -10.06 10.69 -7.50
C TYR A 137 -11.45 11.30 -7.76
N GLY A 138 -12.47 10.44 -7.92
CA GLY A 138 -13.86 10.85 -8.11
C GLY A 138 -14.25 11.30 -9.53
N LYS A 139 -13.50 10.93 -10.57
CA LYS A 139 -13.89 11.10 -11.98
C LYS A 139 -13.89 9.79 -12.74
#